data_AF-A0A935YY80-F1
#
_entry.id   AF-A0A935YY80-F1
#
_cell.length_a   1.000
_cell.length_b   1.000
_cell.length_c   1.000
_cell.angle_alpha   90.00
_cell.angle_beta   90.00
_cell.angle_gamma   90.00
#
_symmetry.space_group_name_H-M   'P 1'
#
loop_
_entity.id
_entity.type
_entity.pdbx_description
1 polymer ?
#
loop_
_entity_poly.entity_id
_entity_poly.type
_entity_poly.pdbx_seq_one_letter_code
_entity_poly.pdbx_strand_id
1 'polypeptide(L)'
;MVPVALVLAACSGAAPSDLFGPAPTGISSSSPSASAAPSAPTSEPAPTEEPAAPPTPEPAPTEEPPPERPSPGDASLLDAGRPDARDASTTCAPQPSVCPTGWTYSNDGRTHTCSVAFSAPAGARPYCEYSSMGYLGYSFPLTPAYTCPTGARYAPSTVGYCLWEGIVFPPGTSITCTSVASGSMRFSWACGAP
;
A
#
# COMPACT_ATOMS: atom_id res chain seq x y z
N MET A 1 -29.99 19.80 2.64
CA MET A 1 -28.66 19.91 3.29
C MET A 1 -28.65 18.96 4.48
N VAL A 2 -28.03 17.79 4.32
CA VAL A 2 -27.97 16.75 5.37
C VAL A 2 -26.55 16.81 5.97
N PRO A 3 -26.39 16.93 7.29
CA PRO A 3 -25.06 16.94 7.90
C PRO A 3 -24.44 15.55 7.79
N VAL A 4 -23.29 15.47 7.10
CA VAL A 4 -22.43 14.28 7.08
C VAL A 4 -21.76 14.18 8.45
N ALA A 5 -22.24 13.23 9.25
CA ALA A 5 -21.64 12.91 10.54
C ALA A 5 -20.31 12.18 10.31
N LEU A 6 -19.21 12.85 10.64
CA LEU A 6 -17.86 12.29 10.69
C LEU A 6 -17.78 11.28 11.84
N VAL A 7 -17.81 9.98 11.53
CA VAL A 7 -17.62 8.92 12.53
C VAL A 7 -16.11 8.74 12.76
N LEU A 8 -15.60 9.36 13.82
CA LEU A 8 -14.29 9.08 14.38
C LEU A 8 -14.31 7.69 15.05
N ALA A 9 -13.78 6.69 14.36
CA ALA A 9 -13.55 5.37 14.95
C ALA A 9 -12.33 5.44 15.89
N ALA A 10 -12.58 5.46 17.20
CA ALA A 10 -11.55 5.32 18.22
C ALA A 10 -11.02 3.87 18.22
N CYS A 11 -9.79 3.68 17.78
CA CYS A 11 -9.06 2.42 17.97
C CYS A 11 -8.59 2.33 19.43
N SER A 12 -9.40 1.72 20.30
CA SER A 12 -8.99 1.32 21.64
C SER A 12 -7.93 0.22 21.55
N GLY A 13 -6.71 0.55 21.94
CA GLY A 13 -5.60 -0.38 22.04
C GLY A 13 -5.83 -1.40 23.16
N ALA A 14 -5.77 -2.68 22.80
CA ALA A 14 -5.55 -3.76 23.74
C ALA A 14 -4.05 -4.07 23.78
N ALA A 15 -3.40 -3.79 24.90
CA ALA A 15 -2.06 -4.27 25.20
C ALA A 15 -2.14 -5.76 25.56
N PRO A 16 -1.32 -6.65 24.99
CA PRO A 16 -1.08 -7.96 25.60
C PRO A 16 -0.07 -7.80 26.75
N SER A 17 -0.58 -7.95 27.98
CA SER A 17 0.22 -8.22 29.16
C SER A 17 0.80 -9.64 29.10
N ASP A 18 2.02 -9.77 29.64
CA ASP A 18 2.61 -10.97 30.22
C ASP A 18 2.85 -12.20 29.33
N LEU A 19 4.12 -12.44 29.02
CA LEU A 19 4.73 -13.77 29.07
C LEU A 19 6.24 -13.63 29.32
N PHE A 20 6.57 -13.36 30.59
CA PHE A 20 7.91 -13.55 31.16
C PHE A 20 8.25 -15.05 31.11
N GLY A 21 9.27 -15.42 30.33
CA GLY A 21 9.92 -16.74 30.38
C GLY A 21 11.36 -16.60 30.89
N PRO A 22 11.88 -17.57 31.68
CA PRO A 22 13.18 -17.47 32.32
C PRO A 22 14.36 -17.56 31.32
N ALA A 23 15.43 -16.87 31.69
CA ALA A 23 16.70 -16.79 30.97
C ALA A 23 17.43 -18.14 30.89
N PRO A 24 18.02 -18.50 29.74
CA PRO A 24 19.09 -19.49 29.70
C PRO A 24 20.43 -18.84 30.00
N THR A 25 20.96 -19.09 31.21
CA THR A 25 22.38 -19.03 31.52
C THR A 25 23.11 -20.15 30.79
N GLY A 26 24.01 -19.82 29.86
CA GLY A 26 24.78 -20.80 29.10
C GLY A 26 25.95 -20.17 28.36
N ILE A 27 27.02 -19.95 29.12
CA ILE A 27 28.37 -19.57 28.68
C ILE A 27 28.89 -20.44 27.52
N SER A 28 29.51 -19.81 26.53
CA SER A 28 30.60 -20.45 25.78
C SER A 28 31.54 -19.40 25.20
N SER A 29 32.64 -19.23 25.91
CA SER A 29 33.79 -18.42 25.53
C SER A 29 34.56 -19.11 24.42
N SER A 30 34.85 -18.41 23.33
CA SER A 30 35.93 -18.77 22.40
C SER A 30 36.54 -17.49 21.82
N SER A 31 37.86 -17.44 21.98
CA SER A 31 38.78 -16.33 21.80
C SER A 31 38.85 -15.71 20.40
N PRO A 32 39.41 -14.48 20.30
CA PRO A 32 39.55 -13.71 19.06
C PRO A 32 40.72 -14.21 18.20
N SER A 33 40.56 -14.16 16.88
CA SER A 33 41.66 -14.39 15.94
C SER A 33 41.68 -13.32 14.84
N ALA A 34 42.82 -12.63 14.80
CA ALA A 34 43.45 -11.91 13.68
C ALA A 34 42.73 -10.72 13.03
N SER A 35 43.17 -9.54 13.43
CA SER A 35 43.17 -8.31 12.63
C SER A 35 43.87 -8.52 11.28
N ALA A 36 43.15 -8.29 10.19
CA ALA A 36 43.73 -7.90 8.91
C ALA A 36 43.38 -6.42 8.67
N ALA A 37 44.40 -5.60 8.46
CA ALA A 37 44.26 -4.17 8.22
C ALA A 37 43.56 -3.92 6.86
N PRO A 38 42.52 -3.07 6.79
CA PRO A 38 41.91 -2.69 5.52
C PRO A 38 42.81 -1.69 4.79
N SER A 39 43.20 -2.03 3.56
CA SER A 39 43.79 -1.09 2.62
C SER A 39 42.83 0.06 2.36
N ALA A 40 43.33 1.30 2.48
CA ALA A 40 42.56 2.51 2.25
C ALA A 40 42.04 2.56 0.81
N PRO A 41 40.75 2.90 0.58
CA PRO A 41 40.24 3.11 -0.76
C PRO A 41 40.81 4.41 -1.32
N THR A 42 41.42 4.32 -2.51
CA THR A 42 41.79 5.48 -3.33
C THR A 42 40.49 6.20 -3.70
N SER A 43 40.34 7.45 -3.25
CA SER A 43 39.18 8.28 -3.57
C SER A 43 39.19 8.62 -5.06
N GLU A 44 38.25 8.03 -5.80
CA GLU A 44 37.94 8.43 -7.17
C GLU A 44 37.26 9.81 -7.13
N PRO A 45 37.67 10.78 -7.98
CA PRO A 45 37.07 12.11 -7.98
C PRO A 45 35.59 12.02 -8.36
N ALA A 46 34.74 12.70 -7.58
CA ALA A 46 33.31 12.76 -7.82
C ALA A 46 33.02 13.31 -9.24
N PRO A 47 32.09 12.70 -9.99
CA PRO A 47 31.68 13.21 -11.28
C PRO A 47 31.13 14.62 -11.13
N THR A 48 31.63 15.55 -11.95
CA THR A 48 31.11 16.92 -12.03
C THR A 48 29.74 16.84 -12.68
N GLU A 49 28.69 17.12 -11.90
CA GLU A 49 27.32 17.17 -12.43
C GLU A 49 27.17 18.33 -13.41
N GLU A 50 26.85 17.99 -14.65
CA GLU A 50 26.48 18.96 -15.68
C GLU A 50 25.15 19.62 -15.31
N PRO A 51 25.02 20.96 -15.39
CA PRO A 51 23.79 21.65 -15.02
C PRO A 51 22.60 21.12 -15.81
N ALA A 52 21.59 20.61 -15.09
CA ALA A 52 20.35 20.13 -15.68
C ALA A 52 19.70 21.22 -16.53
N ALA A 53 19.34 20.88 -17.77
CA ALA A 53 18.65 21.77 -18.69
C ALA A 53 17.35 22.30 -18.04
N PRO A 54 16.97 23.57 -18.30
CA PRO A 54 15.75 24.13 -17.74
C PRO A 54 14.52 23.33 -18.21
N PRO A 55 13.49 23.19 -17.36
CA PRO A 55 12.29 22.45 -17.73
C PRO A 55 11.59 23.10 -18.92
N THR A 56 11.23 22.29 -19.90
CA THR A 56 10.37 22.69 -21.02
C THR A 56 8.98 23.09 -20.48
N PRO A 57 8.40 24.21 -20.91
CA PRO A 57 7.08 24.64 -20.45
C PRO A 57 6.02 23.60 -20.80
N GLU A 58 5.17 23.29 -19.82
CA GLU A 58 4.05 22.37 -19.96
C GLU A 58 2.96 22.98 -20.88
N PRO A 59 2.39 22.22 -21.83
CA PRO A 59 1.33 22.73 -22.70
C PRO A 59 0.07 23.08 -21.90
N ALA A 60 -0.59 24.17 -22.31
CA ALA A 60 -1.82 24.62 -21.67
C ALA A 60 -2.95 23.56 -21.79
N PRO A 61 -3.80 23.41 -20.77
CA PRO A 61 -4.89 22.45 -20.77
C PRO A 61 -5.91 22.77 -21.88
N THR A 62 -6.21 21.79 -22.71
CA THR A 62 -7.28 21.83 -23.72
C THR A 62 -8.62 21.74 -23.00
N GLU A 63 -9.48 22.74 -23.17
CA GLU A 63 -10.86 22.69 -22.67
C GLU A 63 -11.65 21.57 -23.36
N GLU A 64 -12.18 20.64 -22.57
CA GLU A 64 -13.08 19.58 -23.03
C GLU A 64 -14.52 20.14 -23.18
N PRO A 65 -15.23 19.84 -24.28
CA PRO A 65 -16.59 20.32 -24.48
C PRO A 65 -17.57 19.76 -23.45
N PRO A 66 -18.61 20.53 -23.07
CA PRO A 66 -19.58 20.12 -22.07
C PRO A 66 -20.42 18.91 -22.54
N PRO A 67 -20.80 18.00 -21.63
CA PRO A 67 -21.58 16.81 -21.98
C PRO A 67 -23.00 17.16 -22.45
N GLU A 68 -23.41 16.56 -23.57
CA GLU A 68 -24.77 16.67 -24.11
C GLU A 68 -25.79 16.01 -23.15
N ARG A 69 -26.92 16.70 -22.92
CA ARG A 69 -28.02 16.17 -22.11
C ARG A 69 -28.74 15.05 -22.87
N PRO A 70 -29.03 13.90 -22.23
CA PRO A 70 -29.87 12.88 -22.83
C PRO A 70 -31.34 13.35 -22.92
N SER A 71 -31.93 13.12 -24.09
CA SER A 71 -33.34 13.44 -24.40
C SER A 71 -34.31 12.53 -23.63
N PRO A 72 -35.41 13.08 -23.08
CA PRO A 72 -36.45 12.30 -22.41
C PRO A 72 -37.46 11.77 -23.44
N GLY A 73 -37.43 10.47 -23.72
CA GLY A 73 -38.41 9.80 -24.56
C GLY A 73 -38.32 8.30 -24.39
N ASP A 74 -39.47 7.63 -24.32
CA ASP A 74 -39.66 6.17 -24.30
C ASP A 74 -39.54 5.44 -22.96
N ALA A 75 -40.42 5.82 -22.03
CA ALA A 75 -40.91 4.90 -21.00
C ALA A 75 -41.92 3.92 -21.62
N SER A 76 -41.44 2.78 -22.12
CA SER A 76 -42.29 1.62 -22.42
C SER A 76 -42.34 0.68 -21.21
N LEU A 77 -43.53 0.64 -20.63
CA LEU A 77 -44.07 -0.24 -19.61
C LEU A 77 -44.37 -1.61 -20.24
N LEU A 78 -44.14 -2.71 -19.50
CA LEU A 78 -44.52 -4.13 -19.71
C LEU A 78 -43.32 -5.07 -19.98
N ASP A 79 -42.96 -5.91 -19.01
CA ASP A 79 -43.33 -7.33 -19.10
C ASP A 79 -43.09 -8.07 -17.77
N ALA A 80 -44.05 -8.92 -17.45
CA ALA A 80 -44.17 -9.68 -16.22
C ALA A 80 -43.53 -11.05 -16.39
N GLY A 81 -42.23 -11.14 -16.10
CA GLY A 81 -41.53 -12.37 -15.81
C GLY A 81 -40.48 -12.03 -14.79
N ARG A 82 -40.70 -12.36 -13.52
CA ARG A 82 -39.75 -12.09 -12.44
C ARG A 82 -38.82 -13.30 -12.37
N PRO A 83 -37.67 -13.33 -13.10
CA PRO A 83 -36.65 -14.31 -12.79
C PRO A 83 -36.27 -14.06 -11.33
N ASP A 84 -36.08 -15.13 -10.57
CA ASP A 84 -35.54 -15.07 -9.23
C ASP A 84 -34.27 -14.20 -9.21
N ALA A 85 -34.45 -12.92 -8.87
CA ALA A 85 -33.39 -11.91 -8.75
C ALA A 85 -32.43 -12.20 -7.58
N ARG A 86 -32.46 -13.44 -7.07
CA ARG A 86 -31.54 -13.99 -6.09
C ARG A 86 -30.41 -14.82 -6.72
N ASP A 87 -30.49 -15.15 -8.02
CA ASP A 87 -29.44 -15.85 -8.76
C ASP A 87 -28.76 -14.99 -9.85
N ALA A 88 -29.03 -13.69 -9.88
CA ALA A 88 -28.07 -12.73 -10.43
C ALA A 88 -26.91 -12.61 -9.43
N SER A 89 -26.14 -13.70 -9.31
CA SER A 89 -24.77 -13.72 -8.82
C SER A 89 -24.01 -12.71 -9.67
N THR A 90 -24.08 -11.46 -9.26
CA THR A 90 -23.39 -10.30 -9.86
C THR A 90 -21.93 -10.46 -9.48
N THR A 91 -21.36 -11.53 -10.00
CA THR A 91 -20.00 -11.96 -9.75
C THR A 91 -19.15 -10.94 -10.47
N CYS A 92 -18.42 -10.17 -9.68
CA CYS A 92 -17.68 -9.03 -10.16
C CYS A 92 -16.67 -9.47 -11.21
N ALA A 93 -16.58 -8.74 -12.32
CA ALA A 93 -15.53 -8.97 -13.30
C ALA A 93 -14.16 -8.78 -12.61
N PRO A 94 -13.19 -9.69 -12.80
CA PRO A 94 -11.90 -9.58 -12.14
C PRO A 94 -11.13 -8.32 -12.60
N GLN A 95 -10.51 -7.61 -11.66
CA GLN A 95 -9.71 -6.39 -11.91
C GLN A 95 -8.27 -6.52 -11.37
N PRO A 96 -7.47 -7.48 -11.87
CA PRO A 96 -6.14 -7.75 -11.31
C PRO A 96 -5.13 -6.63 -11.56
N SER A 97 -5.33 -5.80 -12.60
CA SER A 97 -4.45 -4.67 -12.94
C SER A 97 -4.44 -3.55 -11.91
N VAL A 98 -5.39 -3.55 -10.97
CA VAL A 98 -5.48 -2.56 -9.88
C VAL A 98 -4.44 -2.84 -8.79
N CYS A 99 -3.97 -4.09 -8.66
CA CYS A 99 -3.00 -4.42 -7.63
C CYS A 99 -1.59 -3.92 -8.02
N PRO A 100 -0.85 -3.30 -7.08
CA PRO A 100 0.53 -2.90 -7.32
C PRO A 100 1.42 -4.11 -7.65
N THR A 101 2.55 -3.86 -8.30
CA THR A 101 3.54 -4.91 -8.58
C THR A 101 3.95 -5.62 -7.28
N GLY A 102 3.95 -6.95 -7.30
CA GLY A 102 4.29 -7.79 -6.14
C GLY A 102 3.12 -8.07 -5.18
N TRP A 103 1.91 -7.56 -5.47
CA TRP A 103 0.72 -7.85 -4.69
C TRP A 103 -0.10 -8.98 -5.32
N THR A 104 -0.77 -9.74 -4.46
CA THR A 104 -1.70 -10.81 -4.83
C THR A 104 -3.12 -10.26 -4.87
N TYR A 105 -3.78 -10.43 -6.00
CA TYR A 105 -5.20 -10.14 -6.20
C TYR A 105 -6.08 -11.33 -5.76
N SER A 106 -7.21 -11.04 -5.13
CA SER A 106 -8.29 -12.01 -4.90
C SER A 106 -9.67 -11.35 -5.06
N ASN A 107 -10.67 -12.17 -5.40
CA ASN A 107 -12.07 -11.77 -5.56
C ASN A 107 -12.96 -12.88 -5.00
N ASP A 108 -13.81 -12.55 -4.03
CA ASP A 108 -14.76 -13.48 -3.41
C ASP A 108 -16.18 -13.40 -4.02
N GLY A 109 -16.34 -12.64 -5.11
CA GLY A 109 -17.62 -12.37 -5.76
C GLY A 109 -18.38 -11.17 -5.17
N ARG A 110 -17.85 -10.52 -4.13
CA ARG A 110 -18.44 -9.32 -3.51
C ARG A 110 -17.43 -8.19 -3.29
N THR A 111 -16.17 -8.56 -3.11
CA THR A 111 -15.08 -7.68 -2.75
C THR A 111 -13.84 -8.06 -3.55
N HIS A 112 -13.21 -7.05 -4.12
CA HIS A 112 -11.86 -7.17 -4.66
C HIS A 112 -10.87 -6.89 -3.55
N THR A 113 -9.81 -7.70 -3.44
CA THR A 113 -8.76 -7.50 -2.45
C THR A 113 -7.40 -7.58 -3.12
N CYS A 114 -6.55 -6.59 -2.84
CA CYS A 114 -5.12 -6.67 -3.11
C CYS A 114 -4.41 -6.85 -1.77
N SER A 115 -3.50 -7.83 -1.70
CA SER A 115 -2.73 -8.10 -0.49
C SER A 115 -1.27 -8.38 -0.79
N VAL A 116 -0.39 -8.06 0.15
CA VAL A 116 1.03 -8.39 0.08
C VAL A 116 1.48 -8.95 1.41
N ALA A 117 2.35 -9.97 1.36
CA ALA A 117 3.01 -10.55 2.51
C ALA A 117 4.52 -10.32 2.39
N PHE A 118 5.16 -10.01 3.52
CA PHE A 118 6.58 -9.70 3.60
C PHE A 118 7.12 -10.05 4.99
N SER A 119 8.43 -10.25 5.11
CA SER A 119 9.06 -10.44 6.42
C SER A 119 9.28 -9.08 7.08
N ALA A 120 8.41 -8.66 8.00
CA ALA A 120 8.53 -7.34 8.63
C ALA A 120 9.80 -7.24 9.50
N PRO A 121 10.59 -6.17 9.39
CA PRO A 121 11.69 -5.92 10.32
C PRO A 121 11.16 -5.56 11.71
N ALA A 122 11.99 -5.79 12.74
CA ALA A 122 11.62 -5.45 14.12
C ALA A 122 11.33 -3.95 14.25
N GLY A 123 10.21 -3.61 14.89
CA GLY A 123 9.78 -2.21 15.05
C GLY A 123 9.14 -1.59 13.81
N ALA A 124 8.77 -2.37 12.79
CA ALA A 124 8.02 -1.90 11.64
C ALA A 124 6.69 -1.23 12.08
N ARG A 125 6.40 -0.06 11.51
CA ARG A 125 5.18 0.72 11.75
C ARG A 125 4.49 1.04 10.44
N PRO A 126 3.15 1.00 10.38
CA PRO A 126 2.42 1.30 9.16
C PRO A 126 2.63 2.75 8.72
N TYR A 127 2.72 2.94 7.40
CA TYR A 127 2.81 4.24 6.75
C TYR A 127 1.68 4.36 5.72
N CYS A 128 0.49 4.72 6.21
CA CYS A 128 -0.75 4.73 5.42
C CYS A 128 -1.48 6.08 5.37
N GLU A 129 -0.93 7.09 6.06
CA GLU A 129 -1.44 8.47 6.04
C GLU A 129 -1.44 9.08 4.64
N TYR A 130 -0.53 8.63 3.77
CA TYR A 130 -0.33 9.12 2.41
C TYR A 130 -1.06 8.26 1.35
N SER A 131 -2.01 7.43 1.77
CA SER A 131 -2.80 6.59 0.85
C SER A 131 -3.63 7.41 -0.13
N SER A 132 -4.14 8.58 0.27
CA SER A 132 -4.82 9.50 -0.64
C SER A 132 -3.94 10.01 -1.78
N MET A 133 -2.62 9.98 -1.61
CA MET A 133 -1.62 10.34 -2.62
C MET A 133 -1.07 9.12 -3.37
N GLY A 134 -1.64 7.93 -3.16
CA GLY A 134 -1.21 6.69 -3.83
C GLY A 134 0.03 6.03 -3.21
N TYR A 135 0.32 6.32 -1.94
CA TYR A 135 1.43 5.71 -1.21
C TYR A 135 0.91 4.77 -0.12
N LEU A 136 1.43 3.54 -0.09
CA LEU A 136 1.31 2.62 1.02
C LEU A 136 2.67 2.07 1.40
N GLY A 137 2.89 1.82 2.68
CA GLY A 137 4.17 1.28 3.11
C GLY A 137 4.28 1.09 4.59
N TYR A 138 5.52 1.01 5.02
CA TYR A 138 5.89 0.97 6.43
C TYR A 138 7.26 1.59 6.64
N SER A 139 7.46 2.12 7.85
CA SER A 139 8.74 2.61 8.34
C SER A 139 9.37 1.61 9.30
N PHE A 140 10.68 1.55 9.40
CA PHE A 140 11.41 0.67 10.30
C PHE A 140 12.75 1.29 10.76
N PRO A 141 13.28 0.91 11.93
CA PRO A 141 14.62 1.31 12.35
C PRO A 141 15.68 0.83 11.35
N LEU A 142 16.67 1.66 11.00
CA LEU A 142 17.71 1.33 10.01
C LEU A 142 18.61 0.15 10.40
N THR A 143 18.54 -0.32 11.64
CA THR A 143 19.34 -1.42 12.17
C THR A 143 18.41 -2.53 12.67
N PRO A 144 18.53 -3.77 12.15
CA PRO A 144 19.46 -4.21 11.11
C PRO A 144 19.11 -3.66 9.72
N ALA A 145 20.08 -3.69 8.79
CA ALA A 145 19.82 -3.37 7.39
C ALA A 145 18.71 -4.29 6.84
N TYR A 146 17.78 -3.71 6.09
CA TYR A 146 16.60 -4.40 5.60
C TYR A 146 16.34 -4.05 4.14
N THR A 147 16.04 -5.06 3.33
CA THR A 147 15.72 -4.91 1.91
C THR A 147 14.22 -4.91 1.73
N CYS A 148 13.70 -3.92 1.02
CA CYS A 148 12.28 -3.84 0.74
C CYS A 148 11.77 -5.01 -0.12
N PRO A 149 10.52 -5.45 0.10
CA PRO A 149 9.89 -6.48 -0.70
C PRO A 149 9.69 -6.02 -2.15
N THR A 150 9.48 -6.97 -3.06
CA THR A 150 9.24 -6.71 -4.48
C THR A 150 8.15 -5.67 -4.69
N GLY A 151 8.43 -4.70 -5.56
CA GLY A 151 7.50 -3.62 -5.91
C GLY A 151 7.49 -2.44 -4.93
N ALA A 152 8.10 -2.56 -3.75
CA ALA A 152 8.33 -1.43 -2.86
C ALA A 152 9.68 -0.77 -3.16
N ARG A 153 9.72 0.56 -3.21
CA ARG A 153 10.97 1.32 -3.21
C ARG A 153 11.48 1.49 -1.78
N TYR A 154 12.81 1.43 -1.63
CA TYR A 154 13.48 1.83 -0.41
C TYR A 154 13.72 3.34 -0.42
N ALA A 155 13.31 4.03 0.65
CA ALA A 155 13.61 5.45 0.84
C ALA A 155 14.33 5.65 2.19
N PRO A 156 15.59 6.12 2.19
CA PRO A 156 16.35 6.34 3.43
C PRO A 156 16.05 7.71 4.07
N SER A 157 15.99 7.74 5.40
CA SER A 157 15.92 8.96 6.22
C SER A 157 16.57 8.69 7.60
N THR A 158 16.07 9.27 8.68
CA THR A 158 16.39 8.86 10.07
C THR A 158 15.84 7.48 10.43
N VAL A 159 14.84 7.01 9.67
CA VAL A 159 14.33 5.64 9.64
C VAL A 159 14.32 5.14 8.19
N GLY A 160 14.23 3.82 7.99
CA GLY A 160 14.04 3.23 6.66
C GLY A 160 12.55 3.19 6.30
N TYR A 161 12.23 3.35 5.03
CA TYR A 161 10.87 3.19 4.50
C TYR A 161 10.85 2.19 3.35
N CYS A 162 9.81 1.36 3.32
CA CYS A 162 9.43 0.58 2.14
C CYS A 162 8.08 1.08 1.65
N LEU A 163 8.06 1.67 0.45
CA LEU A 163 6.90 2.35 -0.11
C LEU A 163 6.49 1.73 -1.45
N TRP A 164 5.24 1.34 -1.58
CA TRP A 164 4.58 1.10 -2.86
C TRP A 164 3.90 2.40 -3.28
N GLU A 165 4.14 2.81 -4.53
CA GLU A 165 3.79 4.13 -5.04
C GLU A 165 3.00 4.02 -6.33
N GLY A 166 2.33 5.11 -6.71
CA GLY A 166 1.48 5.12 -7.90
C GLY A 166 0.27 4.18 -7.77
N ILE A 167 -0.16 3.90 -6.53
CA ILE A 167 -1.34 3.07 -6.30
C ILE A 167 -2.58 3.90 -6.57
N VAL A 168 -3.39 3.48 -7.53
CA VAL A 168 -4.69 4.09 -7.80
C VAL A 168 -5.75 3.30 -7.02
N PHE A 169 -6.29 3.92 -5.97
CA PHE A 169 -7.34 3.29 -5.16
C PHE A 169 -8.71 3.45 -5.80
N PRO A 170 -9.44 2.35 -6.03
CA PRO A 170 -10.85 2.43 -6.43
C PRO A 170 -11.69 3.18 -5.38
N PRO A 171 -12.79 3.82 -5.79
CA PRO A 171 -13.73 4.44 -4.87
C PRO A 171 -14.23 3.45 -3.81
N GLY A 172 -14.36 3.93 -2.57
CA GLY A 172 -14.77 3.09 -1.43
C GLY A 172 -13.72 2.08 -0.95
N THR A 173 -12.46 2.21 -1.37
CA THR A 173 -11.38 1.36 -0.87
C THR A 173 -11.24 1.49 0.65
N SER A 174 -11.16 0.35 1.31
CA SER A 174 -10.78 0.20 2.71
C SER A 174 -9.37 -0.37 2.80
N ILE A 175 -8.50 0.30 3.56
CA ILE A 175 -7.08 -0.06 3.69
C ILE A 175 -6.83 -0.62 5.10
N THR A 176 -6.23 -1.80 5.19
CA THR A 176 -5.85 -2.42 6.47
C THR A 176 -4.34 -2.40 6.64
N CYS A 177 -3.86 -1.53 7.53
CA CYS A 177 -2.43 -1.36 7.82
C CYS A 177 -2.00 -1.90 9.20
N THR A 178 -2.96 -2.35 10.01
CA THR A 178 -2.68 -2.87 11.36
C THR A 178 -1.83 -4.14 11.36
N SER A 179 -1.75 -4.83 10.22
CA SER A 179 -1.04 -6.10 10.06
C SER A 179 0.42 -5.95 9.61
N VAL A 180 0.94 -4.73 9.53
CA VAL A 180 2.34 -4.47 9.12
C VAL A 180 3.34 -5.17 10.05
N ALA A 181 3.10 -5.14 11.37
CA ALA A 181 3.97 -5.82 12.32
C ALA A 181 3.99 -7.34 12.14
N SER A 182 2.90 -7.91 11.62
CA SER A 182 2.79 -9.33 11.24
C SER A 182 3.24 -9.61 9.81
N GLY A 183 3.77 -8.61 9.08
CA GLY A 183 4.26 -8.80 7.73
C GLY A 183 3.19 -8.88 6.65
N SER A 184 2.06 -8.20 6.82
CA SER A 184 1.07 -8.11 5.75
C SER A 184 0.40 -6.75 5.65
N MET A 185 0.00 -6.41 4.43
CA MET A 185 -0.85 -5.26 4.13
C MET A 185 -1.90 -5.65 3.10
N ARG A 186 -3.05 -5.02 3.17
CA ARG A 186 -4.13 -5.24 2.21
C ARG A 186 -4.98 -3.99 2.03
N PHE A 187 -5.58 -3.86 0.86
CA PHE A 187 -6.71 -2.98 0.63
C PHE A 187 -7.79 -3.72 -0.15
N SER A 188 -9.03 -3.31 0.06
CA SER A 188 -10.20 -3.97 -0.51
C SER A 188 -11.27 -2.98 -0.91
N TRP A 189 -11.99 -3.25 -1.99
CA TRP A 189 -13.11 -2.43 -2.45
C TRP A 189 -14.29 -3.31 -2.84
N ALA A 190 -15.50 -2.79 -2.63
CA ALA A 190 -16.73 -3.47 -2.99
C ALA A 190 -16.87 -3.52 -4.51
N CYS A 191 -17.52 -4.58 -4.98
CA CYS A 191 -17.88 -4.68 -6.39
C CYS A 191 -18.97 -3.68 -6.76
N GLY A 192 -18.85 -3.09 -7.95
CA GLY A 192 -19.81 -2.09 -8.44
C GLY A 192 -19.73 -0.75 -7.70
N ALA A 193 -18.63 -0.48 -7.00
CA ALA A 193 -18.31 0.88 -6.59
C ALA A 193 -18.20 1.75 -7.87
N PRO A 194 -19.01 2.82 -7.98
CA PRO A 194 -19.04 3.69 -9.16
C PRO A 194 -17.73 4.45 -9.34
#